data_AF-A0A949PGM4-F1
#
_entry.id   AF-A0A949PGM4-F1
#
_cell.length_a   1.000
_cell.length_b   1.000
_cell.length_c   1.000
_cell.angle_alpha   90.00
_cell.angle_beta   90.00
_cell.angle_gamma   90.00
#
_symmetry.space_group_name_H-M   'P 1'
#
loop_
_entity.id
_entity.type
_entity.pdbx_description
1 polymer ?
#
loop_
_entity_poly.entity_id
_entity_poly.type
_entity_poly.pdbx_seq_one_letter_code
_entity_poly.pdbx_strand_id
1 'polypeptide(L)'
;TGDYNPHLVKDVGFTYGLLALALFVALKVRSTRFTLLSIVSIWLVAHGVLHVVDVATGCLPPENLIIDSPGVFFPAVFMALMTWLDFKWTRVAWIND
;
A
#
# COMPACT_ATOMS: atom_id res chain seq x y z
N THR A 1 -5.78 -11.99 -17.75
CA THR A 1 -6.80 -11.01 -17.31
C THR A 1 -8.18 -11.38 -17.85
N GLY A 2 -9.25 -11.04 -17.13
CA GLY A 2 -10.65 -11.16 -17.59
C GLY A 2 -11.17 -9.86 -18.22
N ASP A 3 -12.47 -9.84 -18.55
CA ASP A 3 -13.12 -8.70 -19.19
C ASP A 3 -13.09 -7.43 -18.35
N TYR A 4 -13.09 -6.28 -19.03
CA TYR A 4 -13.20 -4.98 -18.37
C TYR A 4 -14.47 -4.90 -17.52
N ASN A 5 -14.29 -4.58 -16.24
CA ASN A 5 -15.38 -4.44 -15.28
C ASN A 5 -15.41 -3.00 -14.70
N PRO A 6 -16.34 -2.13 -15.16
CA PRO A 6 -16.43 -0.75 -14.69
C PRO A 6 -16.75 -0.62 -13.20
N HIS A 7 -17.48 -1.58 -12.63
CA HIS A 7 -17.79 -1.58 -11.20
C HIS A 7 -16.51 -1.79 -10.39
N LEU A 8 -15.72 -2.80 -10.76
CA LEU A 8 -14.44 -3.11 -10.11
C LEU A 8 -13.48 -1.91 -10.16
N VAL A 9 -13.37 -1.24 -11.32
CA VAL A 9 -12.50 -0.05 -11.45
C VAL A 9 -12.91 1.07 -10.48
N LYS A 10 -14.21 1.30 -10.30
CA LYS A 10 -14.70 2.30 -9.33
C LYS A 10 -14.40 1.89 -7.89
N ASP A 11 -14.62 0.63 -7.53
CA ASP A 11 -14.36 0.13 -6.17
C ASP A 11 -12.87 0.26 -5.79
N VAL A 12 -11.98 -0.11 -6.72
CA VAL A 12 -10.54 0.05 -6.55
C VAL A 12 -10.19 1.54 -6.44
N GLY A 13 -10.77 2.39 -7.28
CA GLY A 13 -10.61 3.84 -7.20
C GLY A 13 -11.01 4.43 -5.83
N PHE A 14 -12.17 4.04 -5.30
CA PHE A 14 -12.60 4.44 -3.96
C PHE A 14 -11.68 3.93 -2.87
N THR A 15 -11.15 2.71 -3.01
CA THR A 15 -10.17 2.15 -2.08
C THR A 15 -8.92 3.01 -2.04
N TYR A 16 -8.33 3.37 -3.19
CA TYR A 16 -7.18 4.28 -3.24
C TYR A 16 -7.51 5.67 -2.66
N GLY A 17 -8.72 6.19 -2.88
CA GLY A 17 -9.19 7.42 -2.26
C GLY A 17 -9.22 7.34 -0.73
N LEU A 18 -9.67 6.21 -0.18
CA LEU A 18 -9.68 5.98 1.26
C LEU A 18 -8.26 5.87 1.83
N LEU A 19 -7.33 5.20 1.13
CA LEU A 19 -5.93 5.15 1.54
C LEU A 19 -5.29 6.55 1.54
N ALA A 20 -5.57 7.36 0.52
CA ALA A 20 -5.11 8.75 0.46
C ALA A 20 -5.65 9.58 1.64
N LEU A 21 -6.93 9.42 1.99
CA LEU A 21 -7.51 10.07 3.17
C LEU A 21 -6.84 9.61 4.47
N ALA A 22 -6.58 8.30 4.62
CA ALA A 22 -5.86 7.76 5.78
C ALA A 22 -4.46 8.37 5.91
N LEU A 23 -3.72 8.49 4.80
CA LEU A 23 -2.42 9.17 4.79
C LEU A 23 -2.54 10.65 5.17
N PHE A 24 -3.55 11.36 4.65
CA PHE A 24 -3.78 12.76 5.01
C PHE A 24 -4.04 12.93 6.51
N VAL A 25 -4.86 12.07 7.11
CA VAL A 25 -5.12 12.07 8.56
C VAL A 25 -3.84 11.74 9.34
N ALA A 26 -3.06 10.76 8.88
CA ALA A 26 -1.79 10.37 9.50
C ALA A 26 -0.77 11.52 9.54
N LEU A 27 -0.80 12.44 8.55
CA LEU A 27 0.02 13.65 8.54
C LEU A 27 -0.41 14.69 9.59
N LYS A 28 -1.70 14.72 9.96
CA LYS A 28 -2.28 15.72 10.86
C LYS A 28 -2.36 15.25 12.31
N VAL A 29 -2.58 13.96 12.53
CA VAL A 29 -2.88 13.40 13.85
C VAL A 29 -1.79 12.40 14.22
N ARG A 30 -0.81 12.85 15.01
CA ARG A 30 0.38 12.05 15.36
C ARG A 30 0.05 10.76 16.10
N SER A 31 -0.99 10.76 16.95
CA SER A 31 -1.41 9.58 17.72
C SER A 31 -1.96 8.44 16.87
N THR A 32 -2.49 8.73 15.67
CA THR A 32 -3.04 7.71 14.76
C THR A 32 -2.08 7.34 13.64
N ARG A 33 -1.00 8.11 13.47
CA ARG A 33 -0.09 8.01 12.32
C ARG A 33 0.44 6.60 12.11
N PHE A 34 1.03 5.97 13.11
CA PHE A 34 1.61 4.63 12.98
C PHE A 34 0.56 3.59 12.53
N THR A 35 -0.63 3.62 13.15
CA THR A 35 -1.73 2.72 12.81
C THR A 35 -2.20 2.92 11.37
N LEU A 36 -2.41 4.17 10.95
CA LEU A 36 -2.88 4.48 9.60
C LEU A 36 -1.83 4.17 8.53
N LEU A 37 -0.55 4.46 8.79
CA LEU A 37 0.55 4.06 7.91
C LEU A 37 0.62 2.54 7.77
N SER A 38 0.45 1.80 8.87
CA SER A 38 0.44 0.34 8.87
C SER A 38 -0.71 -0.22 8.03
N ILE A 39 -1.93 0.31 8.17
CA ILE A 39 -3.09 -0.12 7.39
C ILE A 39 -2.83 0.09 5.89
N VAL A 40 -2.35 1.27 5.51
CA VAL A 40 -2.03 1.60 4.10
C VAL A 40 -0.92 0.70 3.57
N SER A 41 0.15 0.51 4.35
CA SER A 41 1.26 -0.36 3.98
C SER A 41 0.83 -1.81 3.79
N ILE A 42 0.02 -2.36 4.71
CA ILE A 42 -0.47 -3.74 4.62
C ILE A 42 -1.29 -3.93 3.35
N TRP A 43 -2.19 -3.00 3.05
CA TRP A 43 -3.02 -3.10 1.84
C TRP A 43 -2.16 -3.07 0.57
N LEU A 44 -1.21 -2.13 0.47
CA LEU A 44 -0.35 -2.01 -0.72
C LEU A 44 0.56 -3.22 -0.91
N VAL A 45 1.13 -3.75 0.18
CA VAL A 45 1.95 -4.97 0.13
C VAL A 45 1.10 -6.17 -0.26
N ALA A 46 -0.07 -6.36 0.36
CA ALA A 46 -0.98 -7.44 -0.01
C ALA A 46 -1.42 -7.34 -1.48
N HIS A 47 -1.71 -6.13 -1.96
CA HIS A 47 -2.03 -5.90 -3.36
C HIS A 47 -0.86 -6.26 -4.28
N GLY A 48 0.37 -5.82 -3.98
CA GLY A 48 1.55 -6.21 -4.74
C GLY A 48 1.80 -7.72 -4.74
N VAL A 49 1.56 -8.41 -3.62
CA VAL A 49 1.65 -9.88 -3.56
C VAL A 49 0.64 -10.54 -4.50
N LEU A 50 -0.57 -10.01 -4.65
CA LEU A 50 -1.55 -10.55 -5.60
C LEU A 50 -1.04 -10.50 -7.04
N HIS A 51 -0.37 -9.42 -7.46
CA HIS A 51 0.23 -9.34 -8.81
C HIS A 51 1.32 -10.40 -9.02
N VAL A 52 2.11 -10.69 -7.99
CA VAL A 52 3.10 -11.78 -8.03
C VAL A 52 2.40 -13.14 -8.13
N VAL A 53 1.32 -13.36 -7.38
CA VAL A 53 0.53 -14.59 -7.43
C VAL A 53 -0.12 -14.78 -8.81
N ASP A 54 -0.64 -13.73 -9.43
CA ASP A 54 -1.25 -13.80 -10.76
C ASP A 54 -0.23 -14.19 -11.83
N VAL A 55 1.00 -13.67 -11.75
CA VAL A 55 2.09 -14.10 -12.64
C VAL A 55 2.52 -15.54 -12.34
N ALA A 56 2.66 -15.90 -11.06
CA ALA A 56 3.10 -17.23 -10.65
C ALA A 56 2.09 -18.34 -10.99
N THR A 57 0.79 -18.02 -11.02
CA THR A 57 -0.28 -18.95 -11.41
C THR A 57 -0.58 -18.95 -12.91
N GLY A 58 0.09 -18.10 -13.69
CA GLY A 58 -0.09 -17.99 -15.14
C GLY A 58 -1.31 -17.19 -15.59
N CYS A 59 -1.96 -16.46 -14.69
CA CYS A 59 -3.05 -15.53 -15.01
C CYS A 59 -2.57 -14.30 -15.78
N LEU A 60 -1.30 -13.94 -15.60
CA LEU A 60 -0.59 -12.82 -16.24
C LEU A 60 0.79 -13.26 -16.72
N PRO A 61 1.30 -12.66 -17.81
CA PRO A 61 2.64 -12.95 -18.28
C PRO A 61 3.71 -12.23 -17.43
N PRO A 62 4.96 -12.73 -17.35
CA PRO A 62 5.98 -12.20 -16.43
C PRO A 62 6.36 -10.73 -16.64
N GLU A 63 6.24 -10.20 -17.86
CA GLU A 63 6.50 -8.79 -18.17
C GLU A 63 5.62 -7.82 -17.38
N ASN A 64 4.45 -8.27 -16.92
CA ASN A 64 3.58 -7.47 -16.06
C ASN A 64 4.28 -7.05 -14.77
N LEU A 65 5.20 -7.84 -14.22
CA LEU A 65 5.95 -7.45 -13.03
C LEU A 65 6.75 -6.15 -13.24
N ILE A 66 7.28 -5.94 -14.45
CA ILE A 66 8.01 -4.73 -14.81
C ILE A 66 7.04 -3.57 -15.03
N ILE A 67 5.93 -3.81 -15.72
CA ILE A 67 4.89 -2.80 -15.99
C ILE A 67 4.28 -2.28 -14.68
N ASP A 68 4.05 -3.18 -13.72
CA ASP A 68 3.43 -2.89 -12.43
C ASP A 68 4.43 -2.30 -11.42
N SER A 69 5.73 -2.30 -11.72
CA SER A 69 6.78 -1.79 -10.81
C SER A 69 6.56 -0.36 -10.33
N PRO A 70 6.25 0.64 -11.18
CA PRO A 70 6.07 2.02 -10.72
C PRO A 70 4.78 2.23 -9.91
N GLY A 71 3.69 1.54 -10.31
CA GLY A 71 2.35 1.79 -9.79
C GLY A 71 1.92 0.87 -8.64
N VAL A 72 2.56 -0.29 -8.49
CA VAL A 72 2.17 -1.33 -7.53
C VAL A 72 3.32 -1.62 -6.56
N PHE A 73 4.48 -2.04 -7.08
CA PHE A 73 5.58 -2.48 -6.23
C PHE A 73 6.29 -1.32 -5.53
N PHE A 74 6.54 -0.21 -6.23
CA PHE A 74 7.15 0.96 -5.62
C PHE A 74 6.32 1.53 -4.45
N PRO A 75 4.99 1.77 -4.59
CA PRO A 75 4.17 2.21 -3.45
C PRO A 75 4.17 1.24 -2.27
N ALA A 76 4.14 -0.07 -2.53
CA ALA A 76 4.20 -1.09 -1.49
C ALA A 76 5.50 -1.01 -0.68
N VAL A 77 6.65 -1.00 -1.37
CA VAL A 77 7.97 -0.90 -0.72
C VAL A 77 8.15 0.44 -0.01
N PHE A 78 7.75 1.53 -0.66
CA PHE A 78 7.84 2.88 -0.10
C PHE A 78 7.05 2.99 1.20
N MET A 79 5.79 2.53 1.20
CA MET A 79 4.95 2.62 2.40
C MET A 79 5.40 1.68 3.51
N ALA A 80 5.91 0.49 3.18
CA ALA A 80 6.52 -0.39 4.17
C ALA A 80 7.74 0.27 4.85
N LEU A 81 8.60 0.91 4.05
CA LEU A 81 9.76 1.64 4.58
C LEU A 81 9.33 2.83 5.43
N MET A 82 8.38 3.65 4.97
CA MET A 82 7.90 4.81 5.75
C MET A 82 7.26 4.39 7.08
N THR A 83 6.48 3.30 7.08
CA THR A 83 5.88 2.73 8.28
C THR A 83 6.95 2.24 9.25
N TRP A 84 7.97 1.56 8.74
CA TRP A 84 9.11 1.11 9.55
C TRP A 84 9.89 2.28 10.17
N LEU A 85 10.13 3.34 9.40
CA LEU A 85 10.80 4.55 9.90
C LEU A 85 9.97 5.26 10.97
N ASP A 86 8.65 5.37 10.79
CA ASP A 86 7.77 5.94 11.81
C ASP A 86 7.76 5.10 13.10
N PHE A 87 7.74 3.77 12.97
CA PHE A 87 7.86 2.87 14.12
C PHE A 87 9.18 3.06 14.89
N LYS A 88 10.29 3.19 14.16
CA LYS A 88 11.61 3.45 14.77
C LYS A 88 11.64 4.81 15.45
N TRP A 89 11.10 5.85 14.82
CA TRP A 89 11.06 7.20 15.35
C TRP A 89 10.18 7.32 16.60
N THR A 90 8.97 6.77 16.55
CA THR A 90 8.03 6.78 17.67
C THR A 90 8.61 6.04 18.87
N ARG A 91 9.18 4.84 18.71
CA ARG A 91 9.84 4.14 19.84
C ARG A 91 10.94 4.95 20.53
N VAL A 92 11.70 5.75 19.79
CA VAL A 92 12.72 6.63 20.40
C VAL A 92 12.09 7.79 21.16
N ALA A 93 10.98 8.35 20.67
CA ALA A 93 10.28 9.43 21.35
C ALA A 93 9.67 8.99 22.69
N TRP A 94 9.06 7.79 22.76
CA TRP A 94 8.43 7.27 23.99
C TRP A 94 9.42 6.88 25.10
N ILE A 95 10.72 6.74 24.81
CA ILE A 95 11.75 6.42 25.83
C ILE A 95 12.29 7.69 26.51
N ASN A 96 12.08 8.86 25.89
CA ASN A 96 12.65 10.13 26.35
C ASN A 96 11.60 11.06 27.02
N ASP A 97 10.37 10.60 27.19
CA ASP A 97 9.29 11.24 27.96
C ASP A 97 9.09 10.49 29.29
#